data_AF-A0A0F9YC21-F1
#
_entry.id   AF-A0A0F9YC21-F1
#
_cell.length_a   1.000
_cell.length_b   1.000
_cell.length_c   1.000
_cell.angle_alpha   90.00
_cell.angle_beta   90.00
_cell.angle_gamma   90.00
#
_symmetry.space_group_name_H-M   'P 1'
#
loop_
_entity.id
_entity.type
_entity.pdbx_description
1 polymer ?
#
loop_
_entity_poly.entity_id
_entity_poly.type
_entity_poly.pdbx_seq_one_letter_code
_entity_poly.pdbx_strand_id
1 'polypeptide(L)'
;MGKIGDSKNSEKVIFINFKSKISDMQDNLSIEVINIEYPKKKKERIGKAMDEYVAQHYKNKGYKVLFSKVINEEINYSTFLKDYPYQYDRKYFEDNISFYKRILETSKRENKKPSIWINGKQLTQEELRDKIKREITELNHIEELNKNFQVQYLKFKENFSSYCGELRKMKTINGKPDLFVYNWKEFFFCEVKSHNDSWNGKQVAWHLQHKKFPYRLVFVK
;
A
#
# COMPACT_ATOMS: atom_id res chain seq x y z
N MET A 1 18.36 -40.73 27.06
CA MET A 1 17.57 -39.62 27.65
C MET A 1 18.04 -38.32 27.03
N GLY A 2 17.25 -37.74 26.13
CA GLY A 2 17.55 -36.47 25.48
C GLY A 2 17.30 -35.29 26.42
N LYS A 3 18.11 -34.25 26.32
CA LYS A 3 17.77 -32.92 26.82
C LYS A 3 17.64 -31.97 25.64
N ILE A 4 16.38 -31.72 25.30
CA ILE A 4 15.81 -30.49 24.74
C ILE A 4 16.48 -29.33 25.50
N GLY A 5 17.21 -28.40 24.87
CA GLY A 5 16.72 -27.50 23.84
C GLY A 5 16.23 -26.24 24.55
N ASP A 6 17.07 -25.21 24.62
CA ASP A 6 16.59 -23.83 24.73
C ASP A 6 17.62 -22.89 24.13
N SER A 7 17.34 -22.53 22.87
CA SER A 7 17.95 -21.43 22.16
C SER A 7 17.78 -20.16 22.97
N LYS A 8 18.89 -19.56 23.41
CA LYS A 8 18.91 -18.16 23.84
C LYS A 8 18.71 -17.25 22.61
N ASN A 9 17.50 -17.25 22.05
CA ASN A 9 16.98 -16.08 21.35
C ASN A 9 16.65 -15.06 22.44
N SER A 10 17.69 -14.41 22.97
CA SER A 10 17.49 -13.18 23.72
C SER A 10 17.01 -12.15 22.71
N GLU A 11 15.70 -11.92 22.66
CA GLU A 11 15.13 -10.70 22.12
C GLU A 11 15.86 -9.54 22.79
N LYS A 12 16.82 -8.94 22.08
CA LYS A 12 17.44 -7.69 22.50
C LYS A 12 16.36 -6.63 22.42
N VAL A 13 15.74 -6.37 23.57
CA VAL A 13 14.91 -5.21 23.84
C VAL A 13 15.71 -3.98 23.39
N ILE A 14 15.17 -3.27 22.38
CA ILE A 14 15.74 -2.01 21.89
C ILE A 14 15.54 -0.99 23.02
N PHE A 15 16.62 -0.64 23.71
CA PHE A 15 16.61 0.43 24.70
C PHE A 15 16.50 1.77 23.96
N ILE A 16 15.27 2.20 23.76
CA ILE A 16 14.97 3.56 23.34
C ILE A 16 15.18 4.46 24.57
N ASN A 17 16.38 5.04 24.69
CA ASN A 17 16.72 5.95 25.80
C ASN A 17 16.09 7.34 25.54
N PHE A 18 14.80 7.51 25.85
CA PHE A 18 14.13 8.83 25.78
C PHE A 18 13.89 9.42 27.17
N LYS A 19 14.50 10.58 27.41
CA LYS A 19 14.10 11.52 28.49
C LYS A 19 12.81 12.30 28.18
N SER A 20 12.07 11.96 27.13
CA SER A 20 10.73 12.46 26.83
C SER A 20 9.77 11.29 26.72
N LYS A 21 8.70 11.30 27.51
CA LYS A 21 7.75 10.17 27.59
C LYS A 21 7.16 9.89 26.21
N ILE A 22 7.31 8.65 25.73
CA ILE A 22 6.70 8.12 24.51
C ILE A 22 5.18 8.38 24.47
N SER A 23 4.54 8.54 25.63
CA SER A 23 3.11 8.91 25.77
C SER A 23 2.73 10.14 24.96
N ASP A 24 3.63 11.12 24.81
CA ASP A 24 3.33 12.38 24.15
C ASP A 24 3.42 12.29 22.61
N MET A 25 3.79 11.12 22.08
CA MET A 25 4.08 10.88 20.66
C MET A 25 3.15 9.82 20.00
N GLN A 26 2.20 9.25 20.75
CA GLN A 26 1.52 7.99 20.34
C GLN A 26 0.54 8.12 19.17
N ASP A 27 -0.16 9.24 19.01
CA ASP A 27 -1.34 9.28 18.13
C ASP A 27 -1.05 9.06 16.64
N ASN A 28 0.20 9.21 16.18
CA ASN A 28 0.60 9.01 14.78
C ASN A 28 2.00 8.39 14.61
N LEU A 29 2.59 7.82 15.65
CA LEU A 29 3.89 7.15 15.59
C LEU A 29 3.69 5.63 15.61
N SER A 30 4.20 4.94 14.59
CA SER A 30 4.30 3.48 14.57
C SER A 30 5.76 3.04 14.45
N ILE A 31 6.07 1.86 14.99
CA ILE A 31 7.41 1.27 14.95
C ILE A 31 7.32 -0.01 14.14
N GLU A 32 8.20 -0.17 13.15
CA GLU A 32 8.29 -1.36 12.30
C GLU A 32 9.72 -1.92 12.35
N VAL A 33 9.86 -3.24 12.36
CA VAL A 33 11.15 -3.92 12.31
C VAL A 33 11.20 -4.73 11.01
N ILE A 34 12.20 -4.46 10.18
CA ILE A 34 12.41 -5.16 8.91
C ILE A 34 13.72 -5.94 9.00
N ASN A 35 13.66 -7.25 8.73
CA ASN A 35 14.85 -8.07 8.60
C ASN A 35 15.31 -7.99 7.14
N ILE A 36 16.52 -7.47 6.90
CA ILE A 36 17.08 -7.37 5.55
C ILE A 36 18.44 -8.06 5.54
N GLU A 37 18.56 -9.14 4.76
CA GLU A 37 19.84 -9.80 4.58
C GLU A 37 20.79 -8.93 3.78
N TYR A 38 21.74 -8.27 4.45
CA TYR A 38 22.77 -7.50 3.78
C TYR A 38 23.77 -8.42 3.08
N PRO A 39 24.05 -8.24 1.77
CA PRO A 39 25.18 -8.91 1.15
C PRO A 39 26.46 -8.43 1.86
N LYS A 40 27.21 -9.36 2.46
CA LYS A 40 28.42 -9.11 3.27
C LYS A 40 29.61 -8.48 2.53
N LYS A 41 29.42 -7.84 1.36
CA LYS A 41 30.54 -7.32 0.55
C LYS A 41 30.50 -5.80 0.36
N LYS A 42 31.60 -5.22 0.82
CA LYS A 42 32.14 -3.85 0.70
C LYS A 42 31.54 -2.78 1.62
N LYS A 43 32.47 -2.15 2.36
CA LYS A 43 32.31 -0.99 3.24
C LYS A 43 31.94 0.28 2.44
N GLU A 44 30.83 0.26 1.72
CA GLU A 44 30.27 1.49 1.17
C GLU A 44 29.00 1.87 1.91
N ARG A 45 29.02 3.07 2.50
CA ARG A 45 27.91 3.87 3.03
C ARG A 45 26.63 3.08 3.37
N ILE A 46 26.73 2.27 4.44
CA ILE A 46 25.66 1.38 4.94
C ILE A 46 24.32 2.13 5.10
N GLY A 47 24.34 3.39 5.55
CA GLY A 47 23.13 4.20 5.70
C GLY A 47 22.39 4.51 4.39
N LYS A 48 23.10 4.86 3.30
CA LYS A 48 22.44 5.14 2.01
C LYS A 48 21.87 3.84 1.40
N ALA A 49 22.58 2.74 1.58
CA ALA A 49 22.11 1.42 1.15
C ALA A 49 20.86 0.98 1.93
N MET A 50 20.80 1.24 3.25
CA MET A 50 19.66 0.92 4.11
C MET A 50 18.35 1.54 3.63
N ASP A 51 18.36 2.85 3.38
CA ASP A 51 17.18 3.57 2.91
C ASP A 51 16.68 3.00 1.58
N GLU A 52 17.61 2.61 0.70
CA GLU A 52 17.31 1.98 -0.59
C GLU A 52 16.68 0.59 -0.42
N TYR A 53 17.15 -0.23 0.52
CA TYR A 53 16.53 -1.52 0.82
C TYR A 53 15.13 -1.39 1.43
N VAL A 54 14.94 -0.44 2.36
CA VAL A 54 13.61 -0.16 2.93
C VAL A 54 12.67 0.41 1.87
N ALA A 55 13.17 1.27 0.99
CA ALA A 55 12.41 1.77 -0.15
C ALA A 55 11.99 0.61 -1.08
N GLN A 56 12.88 -0.33 -1.37
CA GLN A 56 12.55 -1.50 -2.18
C GLN A 56 11.53 -2.42 -1.48
N HIS A 57 11.65 -2.59 -0.17
CA HIS A 57 10.68 -3.35 0.63
C HIS A 57 9.25 -2.78 0.49
N TYR A 58 9.09 -1.46 0.61
CA TYR A 58 7.80 -0.82 0.41
C TYR A 58 7.34 -0.85 -1.06
N LYS A 59 8.24 -0.69 -2.03
CA LYS A 59 7.91 -0.87 -3.46
C LYS A 59 7.33 -2.25 -3.76
N ASN A 60 7.92 -3.31 -3.19
CA ASN A 60 7.42 -4.68 -3.33
C ASN A 60 6.01 -4.87 -2.72
N LYS A 61 5.64 -4.04 -1.74
CA LYS A 61 4.29 -4.00 -1.14
C LYS A 61 3.33 -3.08 -1.90
N GLY A 62 3.72 -2.55 -3.06
CA GLY A 62 2.88 -1.67 -3.89
C GLY A 62 2.87 -0.20 -3.47
N TYR A 63 3.85 0.24 -2.68
CA TYR A 63 4.01 1.65 -2.35
C TYR A 63 4.93 2.36 -3.36
N LYS A 64 4.72 3.67 -3.49
CA LYS A 64 5.68 4.60 -4.06
C LYS A 64 6.50 5.21 -2.92
N VAL A 65 7.76 5.54 -3.19
CA VAL A 65 8.72 6.02 -2.18
C VAL A 65 9.50 7.20 -2.74
N LEU A 66 9.50 8.31 -2.01
CA LEU A 66 10.32 9.51 -2.26
C LEU A 66 11.37 9.65 -1.17
N PHE A 67 12.62 9.91 -1.55
CA PHE A 67 13.69 10.16 -0.60
C PHE A 67 13.66 11.61 -0.12
N SER A 68 14.09 11.84 1.12
CA SER A 68 14.03 13.13 1.84
C SER A 68 14.54 14.34 1.04
N LYS A 69 15.58 14.12 0.24
CA LYS A 69 16.24 15.11 -0.64
C LYS A 69 15.35 15.60 -1.79
N VAL A 70 14.37 14.79 -2.19
CA VAL A 70 13.53 15.01 -3.39
C VAL A 70 12.10 15.46 -3.02
N ILE A 71 11.71 15.30 -1.75
CA ILE A 71 10.38 15.65 -1.22
C ILE A 71 9.98 17.12 -1.49
N ASN A 72 10.95 18.04 -1.61
CA ASN A 72 10.63 19.45 -1.86
C ASN A 72 10.33 19.76 -3.34
N GLU A 73 10.75 18.89 -4.26
CA GLU A 73 10.66 19.13 -5.72
C GLU A 73 9.56 18.29 -6.38
N GLU A 74 9.25 17.10 -5.85
CA GLU A 74 8.40 16.11 -6.53
C GLU A 74 6.99 15.89 -5.95
N ILE A 75 6.59 16.57 -4.86
CA ILE A 75 5.20 16.49 -4.38
C ILE A 75 4.29 17.37 -5.26
N ASN A 76 4.14 16.92 -6.50
CA ASN A 76 3.12 17.35 -7.43
C ASN A 76 1.96 16.37 -7.34
N TYR A 77 0.90 16.84 -6.69
CA TYR A 77 -0.36 16.12 -6.49
C TYR A 77 -0.96 15.55 -7.78
N SER A 78 -0.73 16.17 -8.94
CA SER A 78 -1.23 15.66 -10.22
C SER A 78 -0.52 14.39 -10.69
N THR A 79 0.78 14.24 -10.43
CA THR A 79 1.57 13.05 -10.77
C THR A 79 1.24 11.87 -9.86
N PHE A 80 0.82 12.16 -8.62
CA PHE A 80 0.38 11.16 -7.64
C PHE A 80 -0.78 10.30 -8.16
N LEU A 81 -1.68 10.91 -8.95
CA LEU A 81 -2.93 10.31 -9.42
C LEU A 81 -2.86 9.67 -10.82
N LYS A 82 -1.79 9.88 -11.57
CA LYS A 82 -1.69 9.39 -12.96
C LYS A 82 -1.54 7.88 -13.07
N ASP A 83 -0.91 7.24 -12.09
CA ASP A 83 -0.67 5.78 -12.11
C ASP A 83 -1.67 5.00 -11.27
N TYR A 84 -2.84 5.59 -11.00
CA TYR A 84 -3.84 4.95 -10.19
C TYR A 84 -4.50 3.82 -11.00
N PRO A 85 -4.25 2.55 -10.66
CA PRO A 85 -4.93 1.46 -11.31
C PRO A 85 -6.38 1.44 -10.79
N TYR A 86 -7.27 0.82 -11.56
CA TYR A 86 -8.65 0.51 -11.22
C TYR A 86 -9.72 1.48 -11.72
N GLN A 87 -9.94 1.43 -13.03
CA GLN A 87 -11.20 0.81 -13.43
C GLN A 87 -10.97 -0.71 -13.40
N TYR A 88 -11.50 -1.43 -12.40
CA TYR A 88 -11.80 -2.85 -12.66
C TYR A 88 -12.64 -2.87 -13.93
N ASP A 89 -12.32 -3.76 -14.86
CA ASP A 89 -12.83 -3.70 -16.23
C ASP A 89 -14.34 -4.03 -16.26
N ARG A 90 -15.15 -3.05 -15.84
CA ARG A 90 -16.61 -3.09 -15.86
C ARG A 90 -17.09 -3.48 -17.25
N LYS A 91 -16.39 -2.99 -18.27
CA LYS A 91 -16.70 -3.27 -19.67
C LYS A 91 -16.57 -4.76 -19.99
N TYR A 92 -15.55 -5.45 -19.46
CA TYR A 92 -15.43 -6.90 -19.60
C TYR A 92 -16.69 -7.66 -19.11
N PHE A 93 -17.18 -7.33 -17.91
CA PHE A 93 -18.36 -7.99 -17.34
C PHE A 93 -19.65 -7.60 -18.09
N GLU A 94 -19.81 -6.33 -18.44
CA GLU A 94 -20.95 -5.83 -19.24
C GLU A 94 -21.02 -6.50 -20.62
N ASP A 95 -19.87 -6.66 -21.28
CA ASP A 95 -19.77 -7.31 -22.58
C ASP A 95 -20.14 -8.80 -22.48
N ASN A 96 -19.64 -9.52 -21.46
CA ASN A 96 -19.98 -10.92 -21.22
C ASN A 96 -21.48 -11.12 -20.90
N ILE A 97 -22.04 -10.32 -20.00
CA ILE A 97 -23.47 -10.39 -19.65
C ILE A 97 -24.32 -10.14 -20.90
N SER A 98 -23.97 -9.13 -21.70
CA SER A 98 -24.67 -8.79 -22.94
C SER A 98 -24.60 -9.91 -23.97
N PHE A 99 -23.42 -10.50 -24.14
CA PHE A 99 -23.19 -11.65 -25.02
C PHE A 99 -24.07 -12.86 -24.63
N TYR A 100 -24.06 -13.26 -23.37
CA TYR A 100 -24.86 -14.39 -22.90
C TYR A 100 -26.37 -14.13 -22.98
N LYS A 101 -26.83 -12.91 -22.69
CA LYS A 101 -28.25 -12.51 -22.87
C LYS A 101 -28.69 -12.63 -24.32
N ARG A 102 -27.87 -12.17 -25.26
CA ARG A 102 -28.17 -12.27 -26.71
C ARG A 102 -28.32 -13.74 -27.15
N ILE A 103 -27.48 -14.64 -26.65
CA ILE A 103 -27.59 -16.08 -26.93
C ILE A 103 -28.93 -16.65 -26.40
N LEU A 104 -29.32 -16.30 -25.17
CA LEU A 104 -30.60 -16.73 -24.61
C LEU A 104 -31.79 -16.22 -25.43
N GLU A 105 -31.76 -14.97 -25.88
CA GLU A 105 -32.84 -14.38 -26.70
C GLU A 105 -32.99 -15.07 -28.05
N THR A 106 -31.87 -15.33 -28.75
CA THR A 106 -31.89 -16.09 -30.00
C THR A 106 -32.45 -17.49 -29.79
N SER A 107 -32.04 -18.17 -28.72
CA SER A 107 -32.52 -19.54 -28.44
C SER A 107 -34.03 -19.64 -28.15
N LYS A 108 -34.66 -18.56 -27.68
CA LYS A 108 -36.12 -18.52 -27.44
C LYS A 108 -36.91 -18.36 -28.73
N ARG A 109 -36.37 -17.68 -29.74
CA ARG A 109 -37.07 -17.38 -31.00
C ARG A 109 -37.19 -18.61 -31.90
N GLU A 110 -36.30 -19.58 -31.76
CA GLU A 110 -36.20 -20.73 -32.66
C GLU A 110 -37.15 -21.90 -32.33
N ASN A 111 -37.94 -21.84 -31.24
CA ASN A 111 -38.94 -22.85 -30.82
C ASN A 111 -38.46 -24.32 -30.74
N LYS A 112 -37.15 -24.57 -30.90
CA LYS A 112 -36.45 -25.82 -30.61
C LYS A 112 -35.59 -25.56 -29.37
N LYS A 113 -35.34 -26.55 -28.51
CA LYS A 113 -34.30 -26.48 -27.47
C LYS A 113 -32.94 -26.59 -28.17
N PRO A 114 -32.28 -25.51 -28.61
CA PRO A 114 -31.07 -25.64 -29.41
C PRO A 114 -29.92 -25.98 -28.44
N SER A 115 -28.98 -26.81 -28.88
CA SER A 115 -27.72 -26.97 -28.17
C SER A 115 -26.99 -25.63 -28.20
N ILE A 116 -26.80 -24.98 -27.04
CA ILE A 116 -26.06 -23.72 -26.96
C ILE A 116 -24.58 -24.07 -26.87
N TRP A 117 -23.77 -23.58 -27.80
CA TRP A 117 -22.32 -23.81 -27.80
C TRP A 117 -21.58 -22.50 -27.56
N ILE A 118 -20.76 -22.47 -26.51
CA ILE A 118 -19.90 -21.33 -26.17
C ILE A 118 -18.49 -21.85 -25.95
N ASN A 119 -17.52 -21.33 -26.69
CA ASN A 119 -16.10 -21.72 -26.62
C ASN A 119 -15.89 -23.25 -26.71
N GLY A 120 -16.61 -23.90 -27.63
CA GLY A 120 -16.52 -25.35 -27.85
C GLY A 120 -17.18 -26.22 -26.78
N LYS A 121 -17.88 -25.64 -25.78
CA LYS A 121 -18.66 -26.38 -24.79
C LYS A 121 -20.15 -26.23 -25.03
N GLN A 122 -20.86 -27.36 -25.02
CA GLN A 122 -22.31 -27.38 -25.00
C GLN A 122 -22.79 -26.98 -23.61
N LEU A 123 -23.75 -26.05 -23.56
CA LEU A 123 -24.39 -25.57 -22.35
C LEU A 123 -25.91 -25.67 -22.52
N THR A 124 -26.58 -25.92 -21.40
CA THR A 124 -28.03 -25.78 -21.28
C THR A 124 -28.41 -24.31 -21.08
N GLN A 125 -29.69 -23.99 -21.29
CA GLN A 125 -30.21 -22.66 -20.96
C GLN A 125 -30.08 -22.33 -19.47
N GLU A 126 -30.16 -23.32 -18.59
CA GLU A 126 -30.02 -23.16 -17.14
C GLU A 126 -28.59 -22.82 -16.76
N GLU A 127 -27.60 -23.56 -17.28
CA GLU A 127 -26.18 -23.24 -17.07
C GLU A 127 -25.80 -21.86 -17.60
N LEU A 128 -26.39 -21.43 -18.73
CA LEU A 128 -26.17 -20.09 -19.26
C LEU A 128 -26.78 -19.00 -18.37
N ARG A 129 -27.98 -19.22 -17.81
CA ARG A 129 -28.59 -18.30 -16.83
C ARG A 129 -27.76 -18.22 -15.55
N ASP A 130 -27.23 -19.34 -15.08
CA ASP A 130 -26.33 -19.40 -13.92
C ASP A 130 -25.03 -18.64 -14.18
N LYS A 131 -24.45 -18.76 -15.37
CA LYS A 131 -23.29 -17.95 -15.77
C LYS A 131 -23.60 -16.46 -15.73
N ILE A 132 -24.71 -16.02 -16.33
CA ILE A 132 -25.14 -14.62 -16.27
C ILE A 132 -25.28 -14.15 -14.83
N LYS A 133 -25.90 -14.97 -13.97
CA LYS A 133 -26.09 -14.63 -12.56
C LYS A 133 -24.74 -14.44 -11.84
N ARG A 134 -23.77 -15.33 -12.09
CA ARG A 134 -22.41 -15.21 -11.52
C ARG A 134 -21.69 -13.96 -12.00
N GLU A 135 -21.74 -13.66 -13.30
CA GLU A 135 -21.14 -12.43 -13.86
C GLU A 135 -21.78 -11.16 -13.28
N ILE A 136 -23.10 -11.15 -13.06
CA ILE A 136 -23.80 -10.04 -12.39
C ILE A 136 -23.37 -9.92 -10.92
N THR A 137 -23.26 -11.04 -10.20
CA THR A 137 -22.79 -11.03 -8.81
C THR A 137 -21.37 -10.47 -8.71
N GLU A 138 -20.47 -10.88 -9.62
CA GLU A 138 -19.10 -10.38 -9.67
C GLU A 138 -19.04 -8.90 -10.04
N LEU A 139 -19.83 -8.46 -11.04
CA LEU A 139 -19.95 -7.05 -11.40
C LEU A 139 -20.42 -6.21 -10.20
N ASN A 140 -21.45 -6.65 -9.48
CA ASN A 140 -21.93 -5.95 -8.29
C ASN A 140 -20.86 -5.89 -7.19
N HIS A 141 -20.14 -6.99 -6.96
CA HIS A 141 -19.04 -7.01 -5.99
C HIS A 141 -17.93 -6.02 -6.38
N ILE A 142 -17.56 -5.98 -7.66
CA ILE A 142 -16.59 -5.03 -8.21
C ILE A 142 -17.08 -3.59 -8.08
N GLU A 143 -18.36 -3.31 -8.34
CA GLU A 143 -18.94 -1.98 -8.15
C GLU A 143 -18.89 -1.54 -6.68
N GLU A 144 -19.15 -2.46 -5.75
CA GLU A 144 -19.04 -2.18 -4.32
C GLU A 144 -17.59 -1.93 -3.90
N LEU A 145 -16.66 -2.76 -4.37
CA LEU A 145 -15.22 -2.53 -4.17
C LEU A 145 -14.81 -1.17 -4.73
N ASN A 146 -15.26 -0.79 -5.92
CA ASN A 146 -15.01 0.51 -6.54
C ASN A 146 -15.58 1.67 -5.72
N LYS A 147 -16.81 1.54 -5.19
CA LYS A 147 -17.43 2.57 -4.34
C LYS A 147 -16.67 2.74 -3.02
N ASN A 148 -16.37 1.63 -2.34
CA ASN A 148 -15.62 1.64 -1.08
C ASN A 148 -14.22 2.22 -1.28
N PHE A 149 -13.56 1.81 -2.35
CA PHE A 149 -12.28 2.33 -2.77
C PHE A 149 -12.34 3.83 -3.08
N GLN A 150 -13.35 4.28 -3.83
CA GLN A 150 -13.56 5.69 -4.16
C GLN A 150 -13.76 6.54 -2.89
N VAL A 151 -14.52 6.06 -1.91
CA VAL A 151 -14.72 6.75 -0.62
C VAL A 151 -13.41 6.85 0.16
N GLN A 152 -12.67 5.74 0.29
CA GLN A 152 -11.37 5.73 0.98
C GLN A 152 -10.36 6.66 0.29
N TYR A 153 -10.32 6.58 -1.04
CA TYR A 153 -9.49 7.43 -1.87
C TYR A 153 -9.85 8.91 -1.74
N LEU A 154 -11.13 9.27 -1.74
CA LEU A 154 -11.56 10.67 -1.58
C LEU A 154 -11.15 11.22 -0.21
N LYS A 155 -11.31 10.43 0.86
CA LYS A 155 -10.83 10.79 2.20
C LYS A 155 -9.31 10.97 2.23
N PHE A 156 -8.57 10.02 1.65
CA PHE A 156 -7.12 10.12 1.50
C PHE A 156 -6.74 11.40 0.73
N LYS A 157 -7.40 11.63 -0.40
CA LYS A 157 -7.15 12.74 -1.34
C LYS A 157 -7.38 14.10 -0.69
N GLU A 158 -8.44 14.23 0.10
CA GLU A 158 -8.78 15.44 0.84
C GLU A 158 -7.72 15.76 1.91
N ASN A 159 -7.41 14.78 2.76
CA ASN A 159 -6.40 14.89 3.79
C ASN A 159 -5.02 15.20 3.18
N PHE A 160 -4.63 14.43 2.16
CA PHE A 160 -3.33 14.57 1.51
C PHE A 160 -3.16 15.90 0.76
N SER A 161 -4.23 16.43 0.16
CA SER A 161 -4.19 17.76 -0.48
C SER A 161 -3.91 18.87 0.54
N SER A 162 -4.61 18.83 1.68
CA SER A 162 -4.37 19.77 2.79
C SER A 162 -2.92 19.68 3.27
N TYR A 163 -2.41 18.46 3.44
CA TYR A 163 -1.04 18.18 3.84
C TYR A 163 0.02 18.65 2.83
N CYS A 164 -0.24 18.55 1.52
CA CYS A 164 0.69 19.03 0.48
C CYS A 164 1.01 20.53 0.62
N GLY A 165 0.02 21.34 0.98
CA GLY A 165 0.21 22.78 1.20
C GLY A 165 1.15 23.08 2.37
N GLU A 166 1.14 22.24 3.40
CA GLU A 166 2.01 22.37 4.56
C GLU A 166 3.41 21.78 4.31
N LEU A 167 3.48 20.65 3.60
CA LEU A 167 4.73 20.03 3.18
C LEU A 167 5.57 20.95 2.30
N ARG A 168 4.94 21.72 1.41
CA ARG A 168 5.62 22.75 0.61
C ARG A 168 6.19 23.90 1.43
N LYS A 169 5.60 24.18 2.60
CA LYS A 169 6.05 25.23 3.53
C LYS A 169 7.13 24.74 4.48
N MET A 170 7.37 23.42 4.56
CA MET A 170 8.46 22.86 5.35
C MET A 170 9.78 23.27 4.70
N LYS A 171 10.49 24.20 5.34
CA LYS A 171 11.88 24.51 4.97
C LYS A 171 12.73 23.24 5.10
N THR A 172 13.87 23.20 4.42
CA THR A 172 14.94 22.22 4.64
C THR A 172 15.45 22.34 6.09
N ILE A 173 14.79 21.64 6.99
CA ILE A 173 15.13 21.58 8.42
C ILE A 173 15.89 20.27 8.66
N ASN A 174 17.01 20.37 9.38
CA ASN A 174 17.76 19.21 9.85
C ASN A 174 16.85 18.28 10.67
N GLY A 175 16.96 16.96 10.48
CA GLY A 175 16.13 15.98 11.20
C GLY A 175 14.86 15.54 10.46
N LYS A 176 14.70 15.91 9.19
CA LYS A 176 13.66 15.37 8.32
C LYS A 176 13.81 13.84 8.18
N PRO A 177 12.69 13.08 8.18
CA PRO A 177 12.68 11.64 7.92
C PRO A 177 13.30 11.28 6.58
N ASP A 178 13.94 10.11 6.49
CA ASP A 178 14.66 9.62 5.31
C ASP A 178 13.77 9.41 4.09
N LEU A 179 12.54 8.94 4.32
CA LEU A 179 11.60 8.51 3.28
C LEU A 179 10.21 9.13 3.48
N PHE A 180 9.53 9.35 2.36
CA PHE A 180 8.09 9.56 2.29
C PHE A 180 7.48 8.44 1.46
N VAL A 181 6.57 7.68 2.08
CA VAL A 181 6.03 6.43 1.52
C VAL A 181 4.53 6.57 1.38
N TYR A 182 3.99 6.15 0.25
CA TYR A 182 2.56 6.29 0.00
C TYR A 182 2.01 5.27 -1.00
N ASN A 183 0.72 5.02 -0.90
CA ASN A 183 -0.07 4.36 -1.93
C ASN A 183 -1.47 4.98 -1.94
N TRP A 184 -2.42 4.23 -2.48
CA TRP A 184 -3.81 4.63 -2.58
C TRP A 184 -4.59 4.62 -1.25
N LYS A 185 -4.10 3.87 -0.24
CA LYS A 185 -4.72 3.71 1.07
C LYS A 185 -4.20 4.71 2.09
N GLU A 186 -2.88 4.88 2.13
CA GLU A 186 -2.19 5.59 3.20
C GLU A 186 -0.93 6.28 2.69
N PHE A 187 -0.45 7.23 3.50
CA PHE A 187 0.88 7.80 3.37
C PHE A 187 1.50 7.92 4.75
N PHE A 188 2.83 7.93 4.83
CA PHE A 188 3.56 8.18 6.06
C PHE A 188 4.98 8.67 5.78
N PHE A 189 5.54 9.38 6.77
CA PHE A 189 6.95 9.65 6.85
C PHE A 189 7.67 8.46 7.48
N CYS A 190 8.85 8.13 6.99
CA CYS A 190 9.61 6.99 7.45
C CYS A 190 11.05 7.39 7.74
N GLU A 191 11.49 7.17 8.98
CA GLU A 191 12.89 7.25 9.41
C GLU A 191 13.45 5.85 9.54
N VAL A 192 14.62 5.63 8.94
CA VAL A 192 15.29 4.35 8.87
C VAL A 192 16.47 4.34 9.84
N LYS A 193 16.45 3.40 10.77
CA LYS A 193 17.50 3.18 11.77
C LYS A 193 18.09 1.79 11.63
N SER A 194 19.40 1.69 11.83
CA SER A 194 20.02 0.38 12.05
C SER A 194 19.62 -0.13 13.44
N HIS A 195 19.71 -1.43 13.68
CA HIS A 195 19.41 -2.04 14.98
C HIS A 195 20.23 -1.48 16.18
N ASN A 196 21.32 -0.75 15.93
CA ASN A 196 22.14 -0.09 16.97
C ASN A 196 22.05 1.44 16.93
N ASP A 197 21.26 2.03 16.02
CA ASP A 197 21.12 3.48 15.91
C ASP A 197 19.90 3.98 16.70
N SER A 198 19.95 5.25 17.11
CA SER A 198 18.91 5.92 17.88
C SER A 198 18.41 7.17 17.18
N TRP A 199 17.22 7.63 17.57
CA TRP A 199 16.68 8.88 17.07
C TRP A 199 17.43 10.06 17.68
N ASN A 200 17.99 10.93 16.84
CA ASN A 200 18.69 12.11 17.35
C ASN A 200 17.71 13.24 17.70
N GLY A 201 18.14 14.18 18.53
CA GLY A 201 17.26 15.26 19.04
C GLY A 201 16.64 16.14 17.95
N LYS A 202 17.27 16.28 16.77
CA LYS A 202 16.72 17.04 15.65
C LYS A 202 15.57 16.27 14.98
N GLN A 203 15.69 14.95 14.88
CA GLN A 203 14.64 14.10 14.33
C GLN A 203 13.42 14.03 15.24
N VAL A 204 13.66 13.96 16.55
CA VAL A 204 12.61 14.09 17.57
C VAL A 204 11.91 15.45 17.44
N ALA A 205 12.66 16.55 17.39
CA ALA A 205 12.08 17.89 17.23
C ALA A 205 11.24 18.00 15.95
N TRP A 206 11.71 17.43 14.83
CA TRP A 206 10.95 17.39 13.59
C TRP A 206 9.62 16.64 13.80
N HIS A 207 9.64 15.45 14.38
CA HIS A 207 8.42 14.68 14.63
C HIS A 207 7.45 15.44 15.55
N LEU A 208 7.95 16.04 16.65
CA LEU A 208 7.12 16.79 17.59
C LEU A 208 6.46 18.02 16.96
N GLN A 209 7.12 18.69 16.01
CA GLN A 209 6.55 19.79 15.24
C GLN A 209 5.50 19.33 14.21
N HIS A 210 5.57 18.07 13.79
CA HIS A 210 4.81 17.50 12.68
C HIS A 210 3.95 16.29 13.11
N LYS A 211 3.53 16.22 14.39
CA LYS A 211 2.76 15.10 14.98
C LYS A 211 1.45 14.75 14.28
N LYS A 212 0.91 15.66 13.48
CA LYS A 212 -0.31 15.44 12.68
C LYS A 212 -0.11 14.51 11.48
N PHE A 213 1.14 14.29 11.06
CA PHE A 213 1.43 13.38 9.95
C PHE A 213 1.72 11.98 10.48
N PRO A 214 1.22 10.93 9.80
CA PRO A 214 1.62 9.56 10.09
C PRO A 214 3.14 9.39 9.97
N TYR A 215 3.74 8.76 10.98
CA TYR A 215 5.18 8.56 11.08
C TYR A 215 5.51 7.11 11.41
N ARG A 216 6.46 6.52 10.70
CA ARG A 216 7.05 5.21 10.98
C ARG A 216 8.52 5.34 11.32
N LEU A 217 8.90 4.77 12.46
CA LEU A 217 10.29 4.52 12.80
C LEU A 217 10.61 3.06 12.44
N VAL A 218 11.48 2.86 11.45
CA VAL A 218 11.82 1.55 10.91
C VAL A 218 13.20 1.14 11.39
N PHE A 219 13.29 0.02 12.10
CA PHE A 219 14.57 -0.58 12.47
C PHE A 219 14.93 -1.72 11.52
N VAL A 220 16.11 -1.64 10.91
CA VAL A 220 16.64 -2.70 10.05
C VAL A 220 17.56 -3.62 10.85
N LYS A 221 17.23 -4.92 10.83
CA LYS A 221 18.00 -6.00 11.43
C LYS A 221 18.77 -6.77 10.37
#